data_AF-A0A3S4HCV9-F1
#
_entry.id   AF-A0A3S4HCV9-F1
#
_cell.length_a   1.000
_cell.length_b   1.000
_cell.length_c   1.000
_cell.angle_alpha   90.00
_cell.angle_beta   90.00
_cell.angle_gamma   90.00
#
_symmetry.space_group_name_H-M   'P 1'
#
loop_
_entity.id
_entity.type
_entity.pdbx_description
1 polymer ?
#
loop_
_entity_poly.entity_id
_entity_poly.type
_entity_poly.pdbx_seq_one_letter_code
_entity_poly.pdbx_strand_id
1 'polypeptide(L)'
;METTQTSTIASIDSRSAWRKTDTMWMLGLYGTAIGAGVLFLPINAGVGGMIPLIIMAILAFPMTFFAHRGLTRFVLSGKNPGEDITEVVEEHFGIGAGKLITLLYFFAIYPILLVYSVAITNTVESFLTHQFSD
;
A
#
# COMPACT_ATOMS: atom_id res chain seq x y z
N MET A 1 26.87 -53.64 -9.09
CA MET A 1 26.91 -52.31 -9.73
C MET A 1 25.49 -51.76 -9.70
N GLU A 2 25.14 -51.00 -8.67
CA GLU A 2 23.83 -50.34 -8.58
C GLU A 2 23.92 -48.99 -9.29
N THR A 3 23.01 -48.77 -10.23
CA THR A 3 22.94 -47.55 -11.02
C THR A 3 22.21 -46.47 -10.22
N THR A 4 22.93 -45.45 -9.78
CA THR A 4 22.36 -44.24 -9.17
C THR A 4 21.42 -43.56 -10.16
N GLN A 5 20.11 -43.61 -9.88
CA GLN A 5 19.12 -42.76 -10.55
C GLN A 5 19.26 -41.35 -9.98
N THR A 6 19.84 -40.45 -10.76
CA THR A 6 19.79 -39.01 -10.50
C THR A 6 18.37 -38.54 -10.78
N SER A 7 17.55 -38.44 -9.74
CA SER A 7 16.26 -37.76 -9.78
C SER A 7 16.51 -36.29 -10.11
N THR A 8 16.26 -35.90 -11.36
CA THR A 8 16.16 -34.51 -11.78
C THR A 8 15.06 -33.84 -10.97
N ILE A 9 15.42 -33.11 -9.91
CA ILE A 9 14.51 -32.17 -9.25
C ILE A 9 14.36 -30.98 -10.20
N ALA A 10 13.51 -31.14 -11.20
CA ALA A 10 12.92 -30.01 -11.90
C ALA A 10 11.92 -29.38 -10.92
N SER A 11 12.37 -28.41 -10.13
CA SER A 11 11.46 -27.45 -9.49
C SER A 11 10.81 -26.64 -10.61
N ILE A 12 9.72 -27.17 -11.17
CA ILE A 12 8.83 -26.42 -12.05
C ILE A 12 8.24 -25.30 -11.19
N ASP A 13 8.76 -24.10 -11.41
CA ASP A 13 8.28 -22.83 -10.88
C ASP A 13 6.78 -22.70 -11.20
N SER A 14 5.92 -23.16 -10.29
CA SER A 14 4.48 -23.00 -10.39
C SER A 14 4.17 -21.54 -10.10
N ARG A 15 4.29 -20.69 -11.13
CA ARG A 15 3.66 -19.36 -11.08
C ARG A 15 2.21 -19.57 -10.68
N SER A 16 1.88 -19.16 -9.46
CA SER A 16 0.51 -19.23 -8.95
C SER A 16 -0.41 -18.60 -9.99
N ALA A 17 -1.36 -19.38 -10.51
CA ALA A 17 -2.30 -18.87 -11.50
C ALA A 17 -3.14 -17.75 -10.85
N TRP A 18 -3.33 -16.65 -11.56
CA TRP A 18 -4.08 -15.50 -11.07
C TRP A 18 -5.47 -15.91 -10.57
N ARG A 19 -5.80 -15.56 -9.34
CA ARG A 19 -7.05 -15.93 -8.67
C ARG A 19 -8.03 -14.76 -8.69
N LYS A 20 -9.33 -15.05 -8.56
CA LYS A 20 -10.37 -14.01 -8.42
C LYS A 20 -10.10 -13.08 -7.23
N THR A 21 -9.51 -13.61 -6.16
CA THR A 21 -9.08 -12.86 -4.99
C THR A 21 -8.05 -11.80 -5.35
N ASP A 22 -7.15 -12.09 -6.29
CA ASP A 22 -6.07 -11.18 -6.66
C ASP A 22 -6.63 -9.96 -7.39
N THR A 23 -7.62 -10.16 -8.26
CA THR A 23 -8.40 -9.06 -8.86
C THR A 23 -9.11 -8.23 -7.80
N MET A 24 -9.75 -8.87 -6.82
CA MET A 24 -10.48 -8.17 -5.75
C MET A 24 -9.54 -7.30 -4.92
N TRP A 25 -8.39 -7.83 -4.50
CA TRP A 25 -7.39 -7.08 -3.75
C TRP A 25 -6.76 -5.98 -4.60
N MET A 26 -6.46 -6.23 -5.89
CA MET A 26 -5.93 -5.22 -6.79
C MET A 26 -6.91 -4.05 -6.95
N LEU A 27 -8.19 -4.32 -7.17
CA LEU A 27 -9.22 -3.28 -7.27
C LEU A 27 -9.41 -2.52 -5.95
N GLY A 28 -9.35 -3.22 -4.81
CA GLY A 28 -9.41 -2.59 -3.49
C GLY A 28 -8.26 -1.60 -3.26
N LEU A 29 -7.02 -2.03 -3.53
CA LEU A 29 -5.82 -1.19 -3.44
C LEU A 29 -5.84 -0.02 -4.43
N TYR A 30 -6.38 -0.24 -5.64
CA TYR A 30 -6.58 0.83 -6.61
C TYR A 30 -7.60 1.85 -6.12
N GLY A 31 -8.72 1.39 -5.55
CA GLY A 31 -9.78 2.24 -5.01
C GLY A 31 -9.29 3.14 -3.87
N THR A 32 -8.46 2.62 -2.97
CA THR A 32 -7.88 3.44 -1.89
C THR A 32 -6.91 4.50 -2.41
N ALA A 33 -6.08 4.14 -3.39
CA ALA A 33 -5.15 5.07 -4.02
C ALA A 33 -5.86 6.20 -4.78
N ILE A 34 -6.91 5.87 -5.55
CA ILE A 34 -7.73 6.87 -6.26
C ILE A 34 -8.50 7.75 -5.28
N GLY A 35 -9.08 7.18 -4.21
CA GLY A 35 -9.81 7.95 -3.20
C GLY A 35 -8.97 9.08 -2.59
N ALA A 36 -7.78 8.74 -2.09
CA ALA A 36 -6.84 9.74 -1.59
C ALA A 36 -6.38 10.71 -2.70
N GLY A 37 -6.10 10.19 -3.90
CA GLY A 37 -5.69 10.99 -5.05
C GLY A 37 -6.72 12.06 -5.42
N VAL A 38 -7.99 11.72 -5.60
CA VAL A 38 -9.02 12.68 -6.05
C VAL A 38 -9.27 13.78 -5.03
N LEU A 39 -9.12 13.52 -3.73
CA LEU A 39 -9.31 14.54 -2.69
C LEU A 39 -8.16 15.56 -2.64
N PHE A 40 -6.92 15.13 -2.84
CA PHE A 40 -5.75 16.00 -2.66
C PHE A 40 -5.10 16.47 -3.96
N LEU A 41 -5.36 15.80 -5.09
CA LEU A 41 -4.77 16.15 -6.39
C LEU A 41 -5.28 17.50 -6.92
N PRO A 42 -6.58 17.87 -6.84
CA PRO A 42 -7.04 19.18 -7.30
C PRO A 42 -6.42 20.34 -6.51
N ILE A 43 -6.20 20.15 -5.21
CA ILE A 43 -5.55 21.14 -4.33
C ILE A 43 -4.09 21.33 -4.77
N ASN A 44 -3.34 20.24 -4.93
CA ASN A 44 -1.94 20.30 -5.36
C ASN A 44 -1.78 20.81 -6.80
N ALA A 45 -2.72 20.46 -7.69
CA ALA A 45 -2.78 20.94 -9.06
C ALA A 45 -3.05 22.46 -9.15
N GLY A 46 -3.95 22.97 -8.31
CA GLY A 46 -4.28 24.39 -8.27
C GLY A 46 -3.13 25.26 -7.76
N VAL A 47 -2.33 24.76 -6.83
CA VAL A 47 -1.18 25.49 -6.26
C VAL A 47 0.07 25.39 -7.15
N GLY A 48 0.34 24.24 -7.76
CA GLY A 48 1.57 23.99 -8.52
C GLY A 48 1.43 24.04 -10.06
N GLY A 49 0.22 23.97 -10.61
CA GLY A 49 0.00 23.77 -12.04
C GLY A 49 0.32 22.35 -12.51
N MET A 50 0.23 22.11 -13.83
CA MET A 50 0.34 20.75 -14.42
C MET A 50 1.77 20.20 -14.43
N ILE A 51 2.78 21.04 -14.63
CA ILE A 51 4.17 20.60 -14.80
C ILE A 51 4.72 19.93 -13.53
N PRO A 52 4.55 20.49 -12.32
CA PRO A 52 4.99 19.82 -11.09
C PRO A 52 4.30 18.48 -10.84
N LEU A 53 3.03 18.31 -11.24
CA LEU A 53 2.33 17.03 -11.10
C LEU A 53 2.96 15.94 -11.96
N ILE A 54 3.34 16.26 -13.20
CA ILE A 54 4.00 15.30 -14.10
C ILE A 54 5.35 14.88 -13.51
N ILE A 55 6.13 15.84 -13.01
CA ILE A 55 7.42 15.56 -12.36
C ILE A 55 7.21 14.68 -11.12
N MET A 56 6.24 15.02 -10.26
CA MET A 56 5.92 14.22 -9.08
C MET A 56 5.46 12.81 -9.47
N ALA A 57 4.65 12.64 -10.50
CA ALA A 57 4.21 11.32 -10.96
C ALA A 57 5.40 10.45 -11.42
N ILE A 58 6.33 11.03 -12.20
CA ILE A 58 7.54 10.33 -12.68
C ILE A 58 8.42 9.90 -11.51
N LEU A 59 8.55 10.72 -10.45
CA LEU A 59 9.37 10.40 -9.27
C LEU A 59 8.66 9.47 -8.28
N ALA A 60 7.35 9.66 -8.08
CA ALA A 60 6.56 8.86 -7.16
C ALA A 60 6.41 7.42 -7.65
N PHE A 61 6.34 7.20 -8.96
CA PHE A 61 6.22 5.86 -9.53
C PHE A 61 7.35 4.90 -9.10
N PRO A 62 8.65 5.16 -9.39
CA PRO A 62 9.73 4.26 -8.98
C PRO A 62 9.82 4.16 -7.45
N MET A 63 9.64 5.28 -6.74
CA MET A 63 9.69 5.30 -5.27
C MET A 63 8.66 4.35 -4.66
N THR A 64 7.40 4.47 -5.08
CA THR A 64 6.31 3.62 -4.57
C THR A 64 6.44 2.19 -5.06
N PHE A 65 6.78 1.96 -6.34
CA PHE A 65 6.91 0.61 -6.89
C PHE A 65 7.98 -0.21 -6.17
N PHE A 66 9.18 0.34 -5.98
CA PHE A 66 10.27 -0.38 -5.32
C PHE A 66 10.01 -0.58 -3.81
N ALA A 67 9.42 0.42 -3.13
CA ALA A 67 9.07 0.32 -1.72
C ALA A 67 8.03 -0.79 -1.48
N HIS A 68 6.93 -0.80 -2.24
CA HIS A 68 5.89 -1.83 -2.11
C HIS A 68 6.44 -3.21 -2.45
N ARG A 69 7.25 -3.35 -3.50
CA ARG A 69 7.89 -4.63 -3.85
C ARG A 69 8.81 -5.15 -2.74
N GLY A 70 9.56 -4.24 -2.10
CA GLY A 70 10.40 -4.57 -0.94
C GLY A 70 9.56 -5.04 0.23
N LEU A 71 8.50 -4.30 0.57
CA LEU A 71 7.58 -4.65 1.65
C LEU A 71 6.89 -5.99 1.41
N THR A 72 6.39 -6.27 0.20
CA THR A 72 5.77 -7.56 -0.11
C THR A 72 6.73 -8.73 0.09
N ARG A 73 7.99 -8.58 -0.34
CA ARG A 73 9.01 -9.62 -0.13
C ARG A 73 9.35 -9.82 1.34
N PHE A 74 9.40 -8.72 2.09
CA PHE A 74 9.63 -8.74 3.52
C PHE A 74 8.49 -9.42 4.27
N VAL A 75 7.24 -9.08 3.99
CA VAL A 75 6.06 -9.75 4.61
C VAL A 75 6.02 -11.23 4.26
N LEU A 76 6.34 -11.60 3.02
CA LEU A 76 6.39 -13.00 2.59
C LEU A 76 7.61 -13.78 3.13
N SER A 77 8.59 -13.12 3.74
CA SER A 77 9.71 -13.83 4.40
C SER A 77 9.40 -14.24 5.84
N GLY A 78 8.24 -13.82 6.38
CA GLY A 78 7.75 -14.29 7.68
C GLY A 78 7.56 -15.80 7.69
N LYS A 79 7.93 -16.44 8.80
CA LYS A 79 7.95 -17.90 8.91
C LYS A 79 6.57 -18.51 9.06
N ASN A 80 5.61 -17.80 9.69
CA ASN A 80 4.26 -18.35 9.84
C ASN A 80 3.28 -17.68 8.84
N PRO A 81 2.46 -18.49 8.13
CA PRO A 81 1.47 -17.94 7.21
C PRO A 81 0.38 -17.20 7.97
N GLY A 82 0.20 -15.92 7.65
CA GLY A 82 -0.83 -15.06 8.25
C GLY A 82 -0.33 -14.12 9.35
N GLU A 83 0.99 -14.04 9.57
CA GLU A 83 1.58 -13.07 10.49
C GLU A 83 1.42 -11.63 9.99
N ASP A 84 1.18 -10.73 10.93
CA ASP A 84 1.07 -9.31 10.66
C ASP A 84 2.46 -8.70 10.43
N ILE A 85 2.50 -7.53 9.76
CA ILE A 85 3.76 -6.82 9.48
C ILE A 85 4.60 -6.61 10.76
N THR A 86 3.95 -6.32 11.89
CA THR A 86 4.63 -6.16 13.18
C THR A 86 5.34 -7.45 13.60
N GLU A 87 4.69 -8.60 13.47
CA GLU A 87 5.26 -9.90 13.85
C GLU A 87 6.45 -10.26 12.96
N VAL A 88 6.35 -10.00 11.65
CA VAL A 88 7.45 -10.21 10.70
C VAL A 88 8.66 -9.31 11.02
N VAL A 89 8.42 -8.07 11.46
CA VAL A 89 9.48 -7.16 11.96
C VAL A 89 10.09 -7.68 13.25
N GLU A 90 9.29 -8.16 14.19
CA GLU A 90 9.80 -8.74 15.43
C GLU A 90 10.63 -10.00 15.18
N GLU A 91 10.24 -10.83 14.20
CA GLU A 91 11.00 -12.01 13.80
C GLU A 91 12.40 -11.62 13.26
N HIS A 92 12.47 -10.64 12.36
CA HIS A 92 13.72 -10.29 11.68
C HIS A 92 14.62 -9.34 12.47
N PHE A 93 14.03 -8.46 13.29
CA PHE A 93 14.73 -7.36 13.96
C PHE A 93 14.52 -7.31 15.48
N GLY A 94 13.67 -8.18 16.03
CA GLY A 94 13.38 -8.27 17.46
C GLY A 94 12.23 -7.38 17.94
N ILE A 95 11.76 -7.65 19.16
CA ILE A 95 10.60 -7.01 19.81
C ILE A 95 10.73 -5.47 19.90
N GLY A 96 11.94 -4.94 20.04
CA GLY A 96 12.17 -3.50 20.10
C GLY A 96 11.85 -2.80 18.77
N ALA A 97 12.21 -3.43 17.65
CA ALA A 97 11.93 -2.91 16.32
C ALA A 97 10.43 -3.01 15.98
N GLY A 98 9.76 -4.09 16.40
CA GLY A 98 8.30 -4.23 16.27
C GLY A 98 7.55 -3.09 16.93
N LYS A 99 7.84 -2.81 18.21
CA LYS A 99 7.26 -1.68 18.95
C LYS A 99 7.51 -0.33 18.27
N LEU A 100 8.72 -0.11 17.75
CA LEU A 100 9.04 1.13 17.05
C LEU A 100 8.22 1.29 15.77
N ILE A 101 8.10 0.23 14.97
CA ILE A 101 7.28 0.24 13.75
C ILE A 101 5.80 0.47 14.07
N THR A 102 5.26 -0.17 15.11
CA THR A 102 3.88 0.06 15.54
C THR A 102 3.66 1.53 15.96
N LEU A 103 4.62 2.13 16.66
CA LEU A 103 4.55 3.55 17.03
C LEU A 103 4.59 4.47 15.81
N LEU A 104 5.51 4.21 14.86
CA LEU A 104 5.60 4.96 13.61
C LEU A 104 4.33 4.79 12.76
N TYR A 105 3.76 3.59 12.74
CA TYR A 105 2.49 3.30 12.06
C TYR A 105 1.34 4.13 12.64
N PHE A 106 1.27 4.25 13.97
CA PHE A 106 0.28 5.10 14.63
C PHE A 106 0.44 6.57 14.22
N PHE A 107 1.66 7.11 14.27
CA PHE A 107 1.92 8.50 13.86
C PHE A 107 1.70 8.75 12.37
N ALA A 108 1.80 7.74 11.52
CA ALA A 108 1.47 7.86 10.11
C ALA A 108 -0.04 7.89 9.89
N ILE A 109 -0.79 6.94 10.45
CA ILE A 109 -2.22 6.77 10.17
C ILE A 109 -3.08 7.79 10.90
N TYR A 110 -2.80 8.08 12.17
CA TYR A 110 -3.66 8.95 12.99
C TYR A 110 -3.84 10.36 12.39
N PRO A 111 -2.78 11.08 11.98
CA PRO A 111 -2.93 12.40 11.35
C PRO A 111 -3.63 12.34 10.00
N ILE A 112 -3.39 11.30 9.20
CA ILE A 112 -4.06 11.12 7.89
C ILE A 112 -5.57 11.03 8.11
N LEU A 113 -6.03 10.27 9.11
CA LEU A 113 -7.44 10.17 9.46
C LEU A 113 -8.03 11.52 9.88
N LEU A 114 -7.31 12.30 10.69
CA LEU A 114 -7.78 13.63 11.11
C LEU A 114 -7.98 14.59 9.93
N VAL A 115 -7.02 14.68 9.01
CA VAL A 115 -7.14 15.52 7.81
C VAL A 115 -8.30 15.05 6.94
N TYR A 116 -8.46 13.74 6.79
CA TYR A 116 -9.55 13.15 6.02
C TYR A 116 -10.92 13.46 6.61
N SER A 117 -11.06 13.39 7.95
CA SER A 117 -12.29 13.77 8.64
C SER A 117 -12.66 15.23 8.38
N VAL A 118 -11.71 16.17 8.51
CA VAL A 118 -11.95 17.60 8.24
C VAL A 118 -12.34 17.82 6.78
N ALA A 119 -11.65 17.18 5.83
CA ALA A 119 -11.94 17.31 4.41
C ALA A 119 -13.36 16.82 4.05
N ILE A 120 -13.80 15.69 4.61
CA ILE A 120 -15.15 15.18 4.42
C ILE A 120 -16.19 16.15 5.01
N THR A 121 -16.02 16.60 6.25
CA THR A 121 -16.98 17.51 6.87
C THR A 121 -17.14 18.79 6.06
N ASN A 122 -16.03 19.38 5.60
CA ASN A 122 -16.06 20.57 4.76
C ASN A 122 -16.74 20.33 3.40
N THR A 123 -16.50 19.17 2.78
CA THR A 123 -17.11 18.81 1.50
C THR A 123 -18.62 18.62 1.64
N VAL A 124 -19.06 17.92 2.70
CA VAL A 124 -20.47 17.69 2.99
C VAL A 124 -21.18 19.01 3.31
N GLU A 125 -20.58 19.88 4.12
CA GLU A 125 -21.11 21.21 4.41
C GLU A 125 -21.23 22.06 3.14
N SER A 126 -20.18 22.10 2.32
CA SER A 126 -20.20 22.81 1.03
C SER A 126 -21.28 22.28 0.10
N PHE A 127 -21.48 20.95 0.07
CA PHE A 127 -22.52 20.34 -0.75
C PHE A 127 -23.92 20.69 -0.26
N LEU A 128 -24.17 20.62 1.06
CA LEU A 128 -25.47 20.97 1.63
C LEU A 128 -25.83 22.44 1.40
N THR A 129 -24.85 23.33 1.53
CA THR A 129 -25.06 24.78 1.34
C THR A 129 -25.26 25.16 -0.12
N HIS A 130 -24.47 24.60 -1.04
CA HIS A 130 -24.48 25.05 -2.44
C HIS A 130 -25.33 24.20 -3.39
N GLN A 131 -25.75 22.98 -3.00
CA GLN A 131 -26.50 22.08 -3.88
C GLN A 131 -27.87 21.66 -3.31
N PHE A 132 -28.13 21.88 -2.03
CA PHE A 132 -29.39 21.54 -1.36
C PHE A 132 -30.20 22.75 -0.87
N SER A 133 -29.62 23.95 -0.84
CA SER A 133 -30.31 25.17 -0.39
C SER A 133 -30.97 25.99 -1.52
N ASP A 134 -30.97 25.46 -2.76
CA ASP A 134 -31.77 25.92 -3.89
C ASP A 134 -33.06 25.09 -4.07
#